data_AF-A0A1M7PG61-F1
#
_entry.id   AF-A0A1M7PG61-F1
#
_cell.length_a   1.000
_cell.length_b   1.000
_cell.length_c   1.000
_cell.angle_alpha   90.00
_cell.angle_beta   90.00
_cell.angle_gamma   90.00
#
_symmetry.space_group_name_H-M   'P 1'
#
loop_
_entity.id
_entity.type
_entity.pdbx_description
1 polymer ?
#
loop_
_entity_poly.entity_id
_entity_poly.type
_entity_poly.pdbx_seq_one_letter_code
_entity_poly.pdbx_strand_id
1 'polypeptide(L)'
;MRSPLRSCLIASCIALAAPLAFAQNTIDQKQEDISYAMGGFFQSGLAQSFQTSADSISGAGIELWPRAEEDGPVTIALWDALPTQGGVKLAEGVAKGVGTLWADTFWKPVKAEANKTYFLTFTSDVPIFIIGGSLDNYKKGMAYANDYTPFAQYDYTFRTYAAPLPAQTTPVPEPATAAMMLAGLGVLAGQLRRKTRQRPSR
;
A
#
# COMPACT_ATOMS: atom_id res chain seq x y z
N MET A 1 -4.09 69.96 21.75
CA MET A 1 -4.19 68.74 22.59
C MET A 1 -4.20 67.50 21.68
N ARG A 2 -3.32 66.52 21.96
CA ARG A 2 -3.31 65.09 21.55
C ARG A 2 -3.03 64.71 20.06
N SER A 3 -1.76 64.45 19.75
CA SER A 3 -1.07 63.14 19.55
C SER A 3 -1.77 61.99 18.75
N PRO A 4 -0.99 61.10 18.06
CA PRO A 4 -1.31 60.46 16.77
C PRO A 4 -1.44 58.91 16.82
N LEU A 5 -1.48 58.30 15.61
CA LEU A 5 -1.05 56.92 15.27
C LEU A 5 -1.80 55.73 15.91
N ARG A 6 -2.49 54.94 15.09
CA ARG A 6 -2.61 53.48 15.27
C ARG A 6 -2.69 52.74 13.93
N SER A 7 -1.52 52.44 13.37
CA SER A 7 -1.30 51.25 12.52
C SER A 7 -0.97 50.07 13.43
N CYS A 8 -1.59 48.90 13.21
CA CYS A 8 -1.04 47.57 13.53
C CYS A 8 -1.94 46.55 12.83
N LEU A 9 -1.49 46.01 11.70
CA LEU A 9 -0.86 44.68 11.60
C LEU A 9 -1.86 43.56 11.91
N ILE A 10 -2.66 43.20 10.91
CA ILE A 10 -3.35 41.93 10.84
C ILE A 10 -2.29 40.90 10.40
N ALA A 11 -1.84 40.06 11.33
CA ALA A 11 -0.96 38.95 11.05
C ALA A 11 -1.78 37.81 10.42
N SER A 12 -1.59 37.58 9.13
CA SER A 12 -2.10 36.41 8.42
C SER A 12 -1.34 35.16 8.86
N CYS A 13 -1.95 34.32 9.69
CA CYS A 13 -1.51 32.94 9.90
C CYS A 13 -1.93 32.09 8.69
N ILE A 14 -1.06 31.95 7.69
CA ILE A 14 -1.22 30.95 6.64
C ILE A 14 -0.80 29.61 7.24
N ALA A 15 -1.78 28.81 7.67
CA ALA A 15 -1.55 27.41 7.99
C ALA A 15 -1.26 26.66 6.68
N LEU A 16 -0.04 26.16 6.52
CA LEU A 16 0.28 25.17 5.48
C LEU A 16 -0.46 23.87 5.80
N ALA A 17 -1.70 23.74 5.30
CA ALA A 17 -2.32 22.44 5.17
C ALA A 17 -1.64 21.72 4.00
N ALA A 18 -0.66 20.88 4.29
CA ALA A 18 -0.15 19.96 3.28
C ALA A 18 -1.29 18.99 2.90
N PRO A 19 -1.63 18.82 1.62
CA PRO A 19 -2.59 17.83 1.22
C PRO A 19 -2.03 16.45 1.54
N LEU A 20 -2.74 15.68 2.37
CA LEU A 20 -2.51 14.25 2.50
C LEU A 20 -2.90 13.61 1.17
N ALA A 21 -1.93 13.40 0.29
CA ALA A 21 -2.12 12.55 -0.87
C ALA A 21 -2.35 11.12 -0.34
N PHE A 22 -3.59 10.64 -0.41
CA PHE A 22 -3.88 9.23 -0.21
C PHE A 22 -3.14 8.47 -1.31
N ALA A 23 -2.23 7.58 -0.93
CA ALA A 23 -1.52 6.71 -1.84
C ALA A 23 -2.55 5.83 -2.59
N GLN A 24 -2.78 6.14 -3.86
CA GLN A 24 -3.73 5.39 -4.69
C GLN A 24 -3.07 4.09 -5.16
N ASN A 25 -3.77 2.96 -5.00
CA ASN A 25 -3.39 1.69 -5.61
C ASN A 25 -3.56 1.77 -7.14
N THR A 26 -2.52 1.41 -7.87
CA THR A 26 -2.53 1.29 -9.34
C THR A 26 -2.29 -0.16 -9.74
N ILE A 27 -2.97 -0.64 -10.78
CA ILE A 27 -2.69 -1.98 -11.32
C ILE A 27 -1.26 -2.03 -11.84
N ASP A 28 -0.52 -3.08 -11.47
CA ASP A 28 0.88 -3.31 -11.84
C ASP A 28 1.01 -4.46 -12.86
N GLN A 29 0.79 -5.71 -12.42
CA GLN A 29 0.78 -6.88 -13.31
C GLN A 29 -0.63 -7.43 -13.45
N LYS A 30 -0.99 -7.93 -14.64
CA LYS A 30 -2.30 -8.53 -14.88
C LYS A 30 -2.34 -9.53 -16.03
N GLN A 31 -3.26 -10.47 -15.90
CA GLN A 31 -3.81 -11.34 -16.93
C GLN A 31 -5.33 -11.21 -16.78
N GLU A 32 -6.03 -10.69 -17.81
CA GLU A 32 -7.48 -10.39 -17.75
C GLU A 32 -8.37 -11.33 -18.57
N ASP A 33 -7.79 -12.36 -19.21
CA ASP A 33 -8.54 -13.34 -19.99
C ASP A 33 -9.10 -14.43 -19.06
N ILE A 34 -10.42 -14.56 -19.07
CA ILE A 34 -11.22 -15.55 -18.34
C ILE A 34 -11.89 -16.51 -19.34
N SER A 35 -11.13 -17.03 -20.31
CA SER A 35 -11.65 -17.96 -21.31
C SER A 35 -11.85 -19.38 -20.77
N TYR A 36 -11.17 -19.75 -19.67
CA TYR A 36 -11.20 -21.10 -19.11
C TYR A 36 -11.45 -21.14 -17.60
N ALA A 37 -12.20 -22.16 -17.17
CA ALA A 37 -12.32 -22.53 -15.76
C ALA A 37 -11.02 -23.24 -15.33
N MET A 38 -10.13 -22.53 -14.64
CA MET A 38 -8.73 -22.94 -14.52
C MET A 38 -8.41 -23.77 -13.26
N GLY A 39 -8.86 -23.32 -12.08
CA GLY A 39 -8.53 -24.00 -10.81
C GLY A 39 -9.63 -23.87 -9.78
N GLY A 40 -10.09 -24.99 -9.25
CA GLY A 40 -11.14 -25.02 -8.24
C GLY A 40 -10.57 -24.99 -6.83
N PHE A 41 -11.23 -24.31 -5.89
CA PHE A 41 -10.80 -24.25 -4.48
C PHE A 41 -10.93 -25.57 -3.73
N PHE A 42 -11.51 -26.61 -4.35
CA PHE A 42 -11.40 -28.00 -3.92
C PHE A 42 -10.00 -28.62 -4.13
N GLN A 43 -9.13 -27.97 -4.91
CA GLN A 43 -7.75 -28.38 -5.15
C GLN A 43 -6.81 -27.72 -4.13
N SER A 44 -5.72 -28.41 -3.77
CA SER A 44 -4.66 -27.84 -2.93
C SER A 44 -3.64 -27.07 -3.77
N GLY A 45 -2.90 -26.17 -3.11
CA GLY A 45 -1.70 -25.54 -3.68
C GLY A 45 -1.95 -24.64 -4.89
N LEU A 46 -3.09 -23.94 -4.93
CA LEU A 46 -3.38 -22.94 -5.96
C LEU A 46 -2.44 -21.74 -5.79
N ALA A 47 -1.66 -21.44 -6.83
CA ALA A 47 -0.83 -20.23 -6.86
C ALA A 47 -0.61 -19.68 -8.26
N GLN A 48 -0.40 -18.37 -8.37
CA GLN A 48 0.07 -17.69 -9.58
C GLN A 48 1.45 -17.08 -9.30
N SER A 49 2.47 -17.44 -10.09
CA SER A 49 3.73 -16.69 -10.06
C SER A 49 3.64 -15.45 -10.94
N PHE A 50 4.40 -14.41 -10.59
CA PHE A 50 4.52 -13.21 -11.39
C PHE A 50 5.84 -12.47 -11.11
N GLN A 51 6.22 -11.54 -11.98
CA GLN A 51 7.31 -10.60 -11.70
C GLN A 51 6.80 -9.17 -11.83
N THR A 52 7.06 -8.37 -10.80
CA THR A 52 6.70 -6.94 -10.78
C THR A 52 7.84 -6.06 -11.29
N SER A 53 7.47 -4.95 -11.93
CA SER A 53 8.38 -3.83 -12.22
C SER A 53 8.26 -2.69 -11.19
N ALA A 54 7.24 -2.72 -10.34
CA ALA A 54 7.05 -1.74 -9.28
C ALA A 54 8.02 -2.00 -8.12
N ASP A 55 8.26 -0.95 -7.33
CA ASP A 55 9.05 -1.02 -6.09
C ASP A 55 8.27 -1.59 -4.91
N SER A 56 6.99 -1.91 -5.12
CA SER A 56 6.06 -2.29 -4.09
C SER A 56 4.87 -3.09 -4.62
N ILE A 57 4.33 -3.95 -3.75
CA ILE A 57 3.08 -4.68 -3.99
C ILE A 57 2.13 -4.38 -2.83
N SER A 58 0.95 -3.86 -3.14
CA SER A 58 -0.05 -3.36 -2.18
C SER A 58 -1.39 -4.08 -2.25
N GLY A 59 -1.53 -5.05 -3.14
CA GLY A 59 -2.74 -5.86 -3.23
C GLY A 59 -2.68 -6.85 -4.38
N ALA A 60 -3.68 -7.70 -4.43
CA ALA A 60 -3.90 -8.60 -5.55
C ALA A 60 -5.39 -8.94 -5.68
N GLY A 61 -5.75 -9.45 -6.84
CA GLY A 61 -7.08 -9.94 -7.12
C GLY A 61 -7.05 -11.13 -8.07
N ILE A 62 -8.10 -11.93 -7.99
CA ILE A 62 -8.43 -12.98 -8.96
C ILE A 62 -9.86 -12.79 -9.42
N GLU A 63 -10.16 -13.26 -10.62
CA GLU A 63 -11.54 -13.29 -11.11
C GLU A 63 -12.11 -14.70 -10.99
N LEU A 64 -13.31 -14.81 -10.39
CA LEU A 64 -13.99 -16.09 -10.25
C LEU A 64 -14.79 -16.41 -11.52
N TRP A 65 -14.70 -17.67 -11.95
CA TRP A 65 -15.44 -18.19 -13.10
C TRP A 65 -16.95 -18.01 -12.90
N PRO A 66 -17.71 -17.62 -13.95
CA PRO A 66 -19.16 -17.40 -13.95
C PRO A 66 -20.01 -18.66 -13.69
N ARG A 67 -19.84 -19.31 -12.53
CA ARG A 67 -20.64 -20.47 -12.12
C ARG A 67 -20.87 -20.58 -10.61
N ALA A 68 -20.27 -19.70 -9.81
CA ALA A 68 -20.53 -19.65 -8.39
C ALA A 68 -21.86 -18.91 -8.12
N GLU A 69 -22.89 -19.66 -7.74
CA GLU A 69 -24.14 -19.09 -7.19
C GLU A 69 -23.98 -18.72 -5.70
N GLU A 70 -22.87 -19.13 -5.09
CA GLU A 70 -22.49 -18.87 -3.70
C GLU A 70 -21.61 -17.62 -3.59
N ASP A 71 -21.59 -17.01 -2.40
CA ASP A 71 -20.63 -16.01 -2.00
C ASP A 71 -19.83 -16.49 -0.77
N GLY A 72 -18.63 -15.96 -0.58
CA GLY A 72 -17.76 -16.41 0.51
C GLY A 72 -16.38 -15.79 0.48
N PRO A 73 -15.54 -16.06 1.49
CA PRO A 73 -14.22 -15.47 1.59
C PRO A 73 -13.24 -16.11 0.60
N VAL A 74 -12.49 -15.28 -0.10
CA VAL A 74 -11.30 -15.65 -0.87
C VAL A 74 -10.09 -15.03 -0.20
N THR A 75 -9.17 -15.86 0.28
CA THR A 75 -7.91 -15.41 0.87
C THR A 75 -6.84 -15.42 -0.19
N ILE A 76 -6.17 -14.28 -0.36
CA ILE A 76 -5.03 -14.11 -1.26
C ILE A 76 -3.81 -13.71 -0.43
N ALA A 77 -2.73 -14.48 -0.54
CA ALA A 77 -1.48 -14.21 0.14
C ALA A 77 -0.32 -14.05 -0.84
N LEU A 78 0.56 -13.11 -0.54
CA LEU A 78 1.78 -12.82 -1.30
C LEU A 78 2.98 -13.50 -0.63
N TRP A 79 3.79 -14.19 -1.44
CA TRP A 79 4.99 -14.91 -1.00
C TRP A 79 6.19 -14.60 -1.90
N ASP A 80 7.40 -14.68 -1.33
CA ASP A 80 8.67 -14.51 -2.07
C ASP A 80 9.22 -15.80 -2.71
N ALA A 81 8.70 -16.96 -2.30
CA ALA A 81 8.85 -18.26 -2.95
C ALA A 81 7.60 -19.11 -2.65
N LEU A 82 7.46 -20.28 -3.28
CA LEU A 82 6.36 -21.19 -2.94
C LEU A 82 6.45 -21.62 -1.46
N PRO A 83 5.31 -21.79 -0.74
CA PRO A 83 5.33 -22.20 0.66
C PRO A 83 6.07 -23.51 0.91
N THR A 84 5.96 -24.47 -0.02
CA THR A 84 6.65 -25.77 0.05
C THR A 84 8.15 -25.69 -0.25
N GLN A 85 8.64 -24.54 -0.69
CA GLN A 85 10.05 -24.28 -1.02
C GLN A 85 10.71 -23.33 -0.02
N GLY A 86 10.13 -23.19 1.18
CA GLY A 86 10.65 -22.31 2.24
C GLY A 86 10.35 -20.83 2.03
N GLY A 87 9.37 -20.50 1.16
CA GLY A 87 8.92 -19.13 0.97
C GLY A 87 8.41 -18.50 2.25
N VAL A 88 8.55 -17.18 2.34
CA VAL A 88 8.07 -16.34 3.43
C VAL A 88 6.83 -15.59 2.96
N LYS A 89 5.75 -15.70 3.74
CA LYS A 89 4.52 -14.93 3.51
C LYS A 89 4.81 -13.45 3.82
N LEU A 90 4.66 -12.59 2.82
CA LEU A 90 4.94 -11.17 2.91
C LEU A 90 3.69 -10.35 3.28
N ALA A 91 2.53 -10.76 2.76
CA ALA A 91 1.24 -10.13 3.03
C ALA A 91 0.10 -11.09 2.76
N GLU A 92 -1.09 -10.76 3.26
CA GLU A 92 -2.31 -11.52 3.08
C GLU A 92 -3.50 -10.58 3.22
N GLY A 93 -4.59 -10.90 2.53
CA GLY A 93 -5.88 -10.32 2.82
C GLY A 93 -7.02 -11.20 2.31
N VAL A 94 -8.24 -10.81 2.70
CA VAL A 94 -9.46 -11.56 2.41
C VAL A 94 -10.40 -10.65 1.63
N ALA A 95 -10.85 -11.14 0.49
CA ALA A 95 -11.86 -10.52 -0.33
C ALA A 95 -13.15 -11.33 -0.25
N LYS A 96 -14.29 -10.68 -0.53
CA LYS A 96 -15.55 -11.41 -0.76
C LYS A 96 -15.57 -11.89 -2.20
N GLY A 97 -15.49 -13.20 -2.39
CA GLY A 97 -15.76 -13.86 -3.65
C GLY A 97 -17.27 -13.88 -3.92
N VAL A 98 -17.63 -13.44 -5.12
CA VAL A 98 -18.99 -13.56 -5.70
C VAL A 98 -18.75 -13.98 -7.14
N GLY A 99 -19.54 -14.92 -7.66
CA GLY A 99 -19.44 -15.32 -9.07
C GLY A 99 -19.48 -14.10 -10.00
N THR A 100 -18.69 -14.13 -11.08
CA THR A 100 -18.48 -13.05 -12.07
C THR A 100 -17.78 -11.78 -11.60
N LEU A 101 -17.31 -11.70 -10.35
CA LEU A 101 -16.62 -10.51 -9.84
C LEU A 101 -15.15 -10.79 -9.52
N TRP A 102 -14.38 -9.71 -9.62
CA TRP A 102 -13.04 -9.65 -9.06
C TRP A 102 -13.10 -9.74 -7.54
N ALA A 103 -12.33 -10.68 -6.98
CA ALA A 103 -12.07 -10.79 -5.56
C ALA A 103 -10.74 -10.08 -5.24
N ASP A 104 -10.78 -8.75 -5.13
CA ASP A 104 -9.58 -7.97 -4.79
C ASP A 104 -9.40 -7.80 -3.29
N THR A 105 -8.15 -7.89 -2.85
CA THR A 105 -7.75 -7.53 -1.51
C THR A 105 -6.53 -6.62 -1.54
N PHE A 106 -6.42 -5.78 -0.50
CA PHE A 106 -5.35 -4.81 -0.36
C PHE A 106 -4.68 -4.95 1.01
N TRP A 107 -3.39 -4.64 1.06
CA TRP A 107 -2.57 -4.69 2.26
C TRP A 107 -1.61 -3.50 2.29
N LYS A 108 -0.91 -3.32 3.42
CA LYS A 108 0.15 -2.30 3.53
C LYS A 108 1.23 -2.58 2.46
N PRO A 109 1.62 -1.60 1.63
CA PRO A 109 2.61 -1.82 0.57
C PRO A 109 3.87 -2.53 1.07
N VAL A 110 4.16 -3.67 0.46
CA VAL A 110 5.35 -4.48 0.71
C VAL A 110 6.41 -4.08 -0.31
N LYS A 111 7.64 -3.83 0.13
CA LYS A 111 8.75 -3.54 -0.78
C LYS A 111 8.98 -4.73 -1.71
N ALA A 112 9.07 -4.45 -3.00
CA ALA A 112 9.39 -5.42 -4.03
C ALA A 112 10.72 -5.09 -4.72
N GLU A 113 11.26 -6.12 -5.36
CA GLU A 113 12.46 -6.05 -6.18
C GLU A 113 12.05 -6.29 -7.63
N ALA A 114 12.48 -5.39 -8.52
CA ALA A 114 12.15 -5.50 -9.92
C ALA A 114 12.68 -6.82 -10.52
N ASN A 115 11.85 -7.49 -11.32
CA ASN A 115 12.13 -8.78 -11.96
C ASN A 115 12.36 -9.96 -11.01
N LYS A 116 12.15 -9.80 -9.69
CA LYS A 116 12.06 -10.93 -8.77
C LYS A 116 10.70 -11.63 -8.95
N THR A 117 10.71 -12.96 -8.95
CA THR A 117 9.48 -13.76 -9.00
C THR A 117 8.84 -13.80 -7.61
N TYR A 118 7.56 -13.48 -7.56
CA TYR A 118 6.69 -13.60 -6.40
C TYR A 118 5.54 -14.56 -6.69
N PHE A 119 4.84 -14.97 -5.65
CA PHE A 119 3.73 -15.92 -5.74
C PHE A 119 2.51 -15.37 -5.03
N LEU A 120 1.36 -15.40 -5.70
CA LEU A 120 0.05 -15.25 -5.09
C LEU A 120 -0.49 -16.65 -4.80
N THR A 121 -0.85 -16.96 -3.55
CA THR A 121 -1.53 -18.21 -3.20
C THR A 121 -3.00 -17.93 -2.90
N PHE A 122 -3.87 -18.86 -3.28
CA PHE A 122 -5.31 -18.69 -3.17
C PHE A 122 -5.93 -19.78 -2.31
N THR A 123 -6.75 -19.40 -1.32
CA THR A 123 -7.56 -20.34 -0.53
C THR A 123 -8.97 -19.80 -0.30
N SER A 124 -9.93 -20.70 -0.09
CA SER A 124 -11.32 -20.39 0.26
C SER A 124 -11.91 -21.59 0.98
N ASP A 125 -12.86 -21.35 1.88
CA ASP A 125 -13.71 -22.39 2.48
C ASP A 125 -14.90 -22.76 1.60
N VAL A 126 -15.08 -22.08 0.46
CA VAL A 126 -16.10 -22.35 -0.56
C VAL A 126 -15.47 -23.18 -1.68
N PRO A 127 -15.57 -24.53 -1.65
CA PRO A 127 -14.85 -25.40 -2.60
C PRO A 127 -15.38 -25.28 -4.04
N ILE A 128 -16.63 -24.83 -4.23
CA ILE A 128 -17.25 -24.70 -5.55
C ILE A 128 -16.71 -23.49 -6.34
N PHE A 129 -15.98 -22.58 -5.69
CA PHE A 129 -15.32 -21.48 -6.38
C PHE A 129 -14.28 -22.04 -7.36
N ILE A 130 -14.25 -21.43 -8.54
CA ILE A 130 -13.29 -21.73 -9.60
C ILE A 130 -12.67 -20.41 -10.01
N ILE A 131 -11.34 -20.36 -10.06
CA ILE A 131 -10.59 -19.24 -10.58
C ILE A 131 -10.61 -19.31 -12.11
N GLY A 132 -10.92 -18.20 -12.76
CA GLY A 132 -10.79 -18.04 -14.21
C GLY A 132 -9.34 -18.15 -14.67
N GLY A 133 -9.13 -18.30 -15.97
CA GLY A 133 -7.79 -18.25 -16.52
C GLY A 133 -7.73 -18.32 -18.04
N SER A 134 -6.49 -18.32 -18.53
CA SER A 134 -6.14 -18.33 -19.94
C SER A 134 -5.14 -19.42 -20.28
N LEU A 135 -5.12 -19.81 -21.55
CA LEU A 135 -4.02 -20.57 -22.17
C LEU A 135 -2.95 -19.64 -22.77
N ASP A 136 -3.17 -18.32 -22.71
CA ASP A 136 -2.21 -17.31 -23.15
C ASP A 136 -1.34 -16.90 -21.97
N ASN A 137 -0.04 -17.14 -22.14
CA ASN A 137 0.95 -17.11 -21.08
C ASN A 137 1.36 -15.68 -20.75
N TYR A 138 0.89 -15.16 -19.62
CA TYR A 138 1.55 -14.07 -18.92
C TYR A 138 3.05 -14.39 -18.80
N LYS A 139 3.87 -13.73 -19.61
CA LYS A 139 5.25 -14.14 -19.93
C LYS A 139 6.22 -14.24 -18.74
N LYS A 140 5.83 -13.69 -17.59
CA LYS A 140 6.66 -13.58 -16.39
C LYS A 140 6.10 -14.37 -15.22
N GLY A 141 5.28 -15.38 -15.51
CA GLY A 141 4.61 -16.18 -14.50
C GLY A 141 4.01 -17.45 -15.08
N MET A 142 3.36 -18.21 -14.20
CA MET A 142 2.51 -19.35 -14.52
C MET A 142 1.64 -19.71 -13.33
N ALA A 143 0.58 -20.46 -13.61
CA ALA A 143 -0.26 -21.09 -12.60
C ALA A 143 0.41 -22.32 -11.96
N TYR A 144 -0.02 -22.62 -10.75
CA TYR A 144 0.31 -23.81 -9.97
C TYR A 144 -0.95 -24.33 -9.32
N ALA A 145 -1.10 -25.66 -9.26
CA ALA A 145 -2.22 -26.34 -8.62
C ALA A 145 -1.77 -27.75 -8.19
N ASN A 146 -2.62 -28.47 -7.45
CA ASN A 146 -2.36 -29.84 -6.99
C ASN A 146 -1.02 -29.92 -6.25
N ASP A 147 -0.98 -29.30 -5.06
CA ASP A 147 0.22 -29.19 -4.20
C ASP A 147 1.38 -28.40 -4.84
N TYR A 148 1.04 -27.28 -5.49
CA TYR A 148 1.99 -26.40 -6.16
C TYR A 148 2.77 -27.06 -7.32
N THR A 149 2.14 -28.00 -8.03
CA THR A 149 2.66 -28.50 -9.32
C THR A 149 2.60 -27.38 -10.37
N PRO A 150 3.68 -27.12 -11.13
CA PRO A 150 3.71 -26.03 -12.11
C PRO A 150 2.93 -26.36 -13.39
N PHE A 151 2.21 -25.36 -13.91
CA PHE A 151 1.41 -25.44 -15.13
C PHE A 151 1.83 -24.33 -16.11
N ALA A 152 2.98 -24.52 -16.76
CA ALA A 152 3.65 -23.48 -17.57
C ALA A 152 2.91 -22.98 -18.83
N GLN A 153 1.74 -23.51 -19.13
CA GLN A 153 0.88 -23.11 -20.27
C GLN A 153 -0.41 -22.43 -19.82
N TYR A 154 -0.52 -22.15 -18.52
CA TYR A 154 -1.75 -21.73 -17.89
C TYR A 154 -1.45 -20.57 -16.97
N ASP A 155 -2.35 -19.60 -16.96
CA ASP A 155 -2.39 -18.54 -15.98
C ASP A 155 -3.78 -18.43 -15.41
N TYR A 156 -3.86 -18.09 -14.12
CA TYR A 156 -5.10 -17.61 -13.55
C TYR A 156 -5.42 -16.22 -14.07
N THR A 157 -6.70 -15.85 -14.14
CA THR A 157 -7.09 -14.45 -14.34
C THR A 157 -6.77 -13.70 -13.06
N PHE A 158 -5.74 -12.87 -13.09
CA PHE A 158 -5.18 -12.24 -11.90
C PHE A 158 -4.78 -10.79 -12.15
N ARG A 159 -4.67 -10.04 -11.06
CA ARG A 159 -4.01 -8.74 -11.06
C ARG A 159 -3.28 -8.47 -9.75
N THR A 160 -2.28 -7.60 -9.82
CA THR A 160 -1.56 -7.07 -8.68
C THR A 160 -1.64 -5.56 -8.67
N TYR A 161 -1.45 -4.98 -7.50
CA TYR A 161 -1.48 -3.55 -7.29
C TYR A 161 -0.16 -3.08 -6.70
N ALA A 162 0.25 -1.87 -7.09
CA ALA A 162 1.33 -1.13 -6.47
C ALA A 162 0.79 0.14 -5.84
N ALA A 163 1.43 0.61 -4.77
CA ALA A 163 1.18 1.90 -4.17
C ALA A 163 2.45 2.39 -3.47
N PRO A 164 2.68 3.72 -3.42
CA PRO A 164 3.85 4.29 -2.77
C PRO A 164 4.15 3.66 -1.41
N LEU A 165 5.40 3.27 -1.22
CA LEU A 165 5.87 2.85 0.11
C LEU A 165 5.63 3.98 1.11
N PRO A 166 5.23 3.66 2.36
CA PRO A 166 5.10 4.68 3.40
C PRO A 166 6.41 5.47 3.48
N ALA A 167 6.31 6.80 3.44
CA ALA A 167 7.48 7.65 3.59
C ALA A 167 8.23 7.22 4.86
N GLN A 168 9.50 6.84 4.73
CA GLN A 168 10.36 6.70 5.89
C GLN A 168 10.42 8.09 6.51
N THR A 169 9.75 8.28 7.65
CA THR A 169 9.95 9.45 8.48
C THR A 169 11.35 9.33 9.06
N THR A 170 12.37 9.72 8.29
CA THR A 170 13.62 10.11 8.91
C THR A 170 13.24 11.19 9.92
N PRO A 171 13.61 11.06 11.20
CA PRO A 171 13.36 12.14 12.15
C PRO A 171 14.06 13.35 11.58
N VAL A 172 13.28 14.31 11.08
CA VAL A 172 13.81 15.59 10.61
C VAL A 172 14.54 16.17 11.83
N PRO A 173 15.88 16.32 11.80
CA PRO A 173 16.56 17.01 12.87
C PRO A 173 15.92 18.38 12.92
N GLU A 174 15.29 18.74 14.05
CA GLU A 174 14.68 20.06 14.18
C GLU A 174 15.71 21.10 13.74
N PRO A 175 15.41 21.93 12.73
CA PRO A 175 16.39 22.88 12.25
C PRO A 175 16.76 23.77 13.44
N ALA A 176 18.06 24.05 13.60
CA ALA A 176 18.59 24.93 14.64
C ALA A 176 17.83 26.28 14.74
N THR A 177 17.04 26.63 13.74
CA THR A 177 16.02 27.69 13.72
C THR A 177 15.02 27.64 14.89
N ALA A 178 14.53 26.48 15.33
CA ALA A 178 13.61 26.39 16.48
C ALA A 178 14.32 26.77 17.79
N ALA A 179 15.55 26.27 17.97
CA ALA A 179 16.42 26.65 19.08
C ALA A 179 16.84 28.13 19.02
N MET A 180 17.12 28.66 17.82
CA MET A 180 17.48 30.07 17.60
C MET A 180 16.28 31.02 17.83
N MET A 181 15.06 30.60 17.49
CA MET A 181 13.84 31.38 17.72
C MET A 181 13.53 31.46 19.22
N LEU A 182 13.67 30.35 19.95
CA LEU A 182 13.53 30.32 21.42
C LEU A 182 14.64 31.12 22.12
N ALA A 183 15.89 31.01 21.65
CA ALA A 183 17.01 31.81 22.15
C ALA A 183 16.80 33.31 21.89
N GLY A 184 16.33 33.69 20.70
CA GLY A 184 16.03 35.08 20.33
C GLY A 184 14.91 35.69 21.17
N LEU A 185 13.84 34.93 21.45
CA LEU A 185 12.75 35.36 22.33
C LEU A 185 13.21 35.53 23.79
N GLY A 186 14.11 34.66 24.27
CA GLY A 186 14.70 34.76 25.61
C GLY A 186 15.55 36.02 25.82
N VAL A 187 16.35 36.40 24.81
CA VAL A 187 17.18 37.63 24.86
C VAL A 187 16.31 38.89 24.87
N LEU A 188 15.24 38.93 24.06
CA LEU A 188 14.31 40.06 24.02
C LEU A 188 13.56 40.24 25.35
N ALA A 189 13.10 39.15 25.97
CA ALA A 189 12.46 39.19 27.28
C ALA A 189 13.43 39.65 28.39
N GLY A 190 14.69 39.23 28.33
CA GLY A 190 15.74 39.67 29.26
C GLY A 190 16.05 41.18 29.16
N GLN A 191 16.08 41.74 27.95
CA GLN A 191 16.33 43.16 27.75
C GLN A 191 15.17 44.06 28.21
N LEU A 192 13.92 43.62 28.03
CA LEU A 192 12.75 44.34 28.53
C LEU A 192 12.67 44.40 30.06
N ARG A 193 13.12 43.34 30.75
CA ARG A 193 13.22 43.29 32.22
C ARG A 193 14.31 44.20 32.82
N ARG A 194 15.41 44.42 32.09
CA ARG A 194 16.49 45.30 32.56
C ARG A 194 16.11 46.78 32.51
N LYS A 195 15.37 47.20 31.48
CA LYS A 195 14.93 48.61 31.32
C LYS A 195 13.92 49.06 32.38
N THR A 196 13.14 48.14 32.96
CA THR A 196 12.13 48.46 33.99
C THR A 196 12.74 48.67 35.39
N ARG A 197 14.00 48.25 35.61
CA ARG A 197 14.64 48.29 36.94
C ARG A 197 15.51 49.53 37.20
N GLN A 198 15.74 50.38 36.18
CA GLN A 198 16.59 51.58 36.28
C GLN A 198 15.80 52.90 36.37
N ARG A 199 14.63 52.91 37.00
CA ARG A 199 13.94 54.16 37.33
C ARG A 199 14.24 54.53 38.80
N PRO A 200 15.15 55.47 39.10
CA PRO A 200 15.38 55.91 40.46
C PRO A 200 14.28 56.89 40.86
N SER A 201 13.58 56.60 41.97
CA SER A 201 12.75 57.57 42.66
C SER A 201 13.67 58.50 43.47
N ARG A 202 13.63 59.78 43.14
CA ARG A 202 14.02 60.89 44.01
C ARG A 202 13.13 60.94 45.24
#